data_AF-A0A382ZID9-F1
#
_entry.id   AF-A0A382ZID9-F1
#
_cell.length_a   1.000
_cell.length_b   1.000
_cell.length_c   1.000
_cell.angle_alpha   90.00
_cell.angle_beta   90.00
_cell.angle_gamma   90.00
#
_symmetry.space_group_name_H-M   'P 1'
#
loop_
_entity.id
_entity.type
_entity.pdbx_description
1 polymer ?
#
loop_
_entity_poly.entity_id
_entity_poly.type
_entity_poly.pdbx_seq_one_letter_code
_entity_poly.pdbx_strand_id
1 'polypeptide(L)' 'MLEYETTARAKGYHAIAGVDEAGRGPLAGPVVAAAVMLAPDSQFNGLDDSKKLSPKTREKF' A
#
# COMPACT_ATOMS: atom_id res chain seq x y z
N MET A 1 -5.32 4.74 10.04
CA MET A 1 -4.68 4.00 8.93
C MET A 1 -5.33 2.63 8.72
N LEU A 2 -5.61 1.85 9.78
CA LEU A 2 -6.12 0.45 9.65
C LEU A 2 -7.65 0.25 9.76
N GLU A 3 -8.45 1.30 9.57
CA GLU A 3 -9.91 1.23 9.82
C GLU A 3 -10.62 0.23 8.91
N TYR A 4 -10.28 0.23 7.62
CA TYR A 4 -10.87 -0.64 6.63
C TYR A 4 -10.47 -2.11 6.83
N GLU A 5 -9.17 -2.38 7.08
CA GLU A 5 -8.72 -3.75 7.34
C GLU A 5 -9.30 -4.29 8.64
N THR A 6 -9.39 -3.46 9.69
CA THR A 6 -10.00 -3.88 10.97
C THR A 6 -11.46 -4.26 10.78
N THR A 7 -12.21 -3.46 10.03
CA THR A 7 -13.62 -3.74 9.72
C THR A 7 -13.77 -5.02 8.89
N ALA A 8 -12.90 -5.25 7.91
CA ALA A 8 -12.91 -6.47 7.10
C ALA A 8 -12.57 -7.71 7.96
N ARG A 9 -11.57 -7.63 8.84
CA ARG A 9 -11.25 -8.71 9.79
C ARG A 9 -12.41 -9.03 10.71
N ALA A 10 -13.08 -8.00 11.24
CA ALA A 10 -14.26 -8.18 12.09
C ALA A 10 -15.44 -8.87 11.37
N LYS A 11 -15.51 -8.76 10.04
CA LYS A 11 -16.48 -9.48 9.19
C LYS A 11 -16.05 -10.91 8.84
N GLY A 12 -14.90 -11.38 9.34
CA GLY A 12 -14.38 -12.73 9.09
C GLY A 12 -13.50 -12.86 7.85
N TYR A 13 -13.10 -11.76 7.21
CA TYR A 13 -12.15 -11.82 6.09
C TYR A 13 -10.71 -11.96 6.63
N HIS A 14 -10.01 -12.98 6.16
CA HIS A 14 -8.63 -13.28 6.59
C HIS A 14 -7.56 -12.88 5.56
N ALA A 15 -7.93 -12.76 4.28
CA ALA A 15 -7.05 -12.30 3.22
C ALA A 15 -7.48 -10.90 2.77
N ILE A 16 -6.72 -9.88 3.18
CA ILE A 16 -7.02 -8.47 2.90
C ILE A 16 -5.78 -7.86 2.24
N ALA A 17 -5.94 -7.42 0.99
CA ALA A 17 -4.89 -6.75 0.23
C ALA A 17 -5.26 -5.29 -0.03
N GLY A 18 -4.33 -4.38 0.23
CA GLY A 18 -4.38 -3.01 -0.29
C GLY A 18 -3.89 -3.00 -1.73
N VAL A 19 -4.50 -2.18 -2.58
CA VAL A 19 -4.15 -2.06 -4.01
C VAL A 19 -3.96 -0.59 -4.36
N ASP A 20 -2.93 -0.29 -5.16
CA ASP A 20 -2.67 1.06 -5.68
C ASP A 20 -2.03 0.99 -7.07
N GLU A 21 -2.16 2.08 -7.85
CA GLU A 21 -1.60 2.21 -9.19
C GLU A 21 -0.68 3.42 -9.37
N ALA A 22 0.27 3.28 -10.29
CA ALA A 22 1.13 4.37 -10.75
C ALA A 22 1.14 4.43 -12.28
N GLY A 23 1.28 5.64 -12.82
CA GLY A 23 1.40 5.85 -14.27
C GLY A 23 0.10 6.17 -15.00
N ARG A 24 -1.01 6.49 -14.30
CA ARG A 24 -2.27 6.90 -14.94
C ARG A 24 -2.22 8.25 -15.68
N GLY A 25 -1.35 9.16 -15.22
CA GLY A 25 -1.27 10.55 -15.71
C GLY A 25 -0.29 10.85 -16.86
N PRO A 26 0.87 10.17 -16.98
CA PRO A 26 1.81 10.41 -18.09
C PRO A 26 1.23 10.14 -19.48
N LEU A 27 1.78 10.82 -20.50
CA LEU A 27 1.39 10.65 -21.92
C LEU A 27 1.85 9.32 -22.54
N ALA A 28 2.87 8.70 -21.96
CA ALA A 28 3.46 7.46 -22.43
C ALA A 28 4.02 6.65 -21.25
N GLY A 29 4.16 5.34 -21.47
CA GLY A 29 4.54 4.37 -20.45
C GLY A 29 3.33 3.59 -19.92
N PRO A 30 3.56 2.41 -19.31
CA PRO A 30 2.48 1.57 -18.80
C PRO A 30 1.90 2.15 -17.50
N VAL A 31 0.65 1.79 -17.22
CA VAL A 31 0.10 1.84 -15.86
C VAL A 31 0.53 0.55 -15.16
N VAL A 32 1.05 0.68 -13.94
CA VAL A 32 1.44 -0.45 -13.10
C VAL A 32 0.63 -0.42 -11.82
N ALA A 33 0.11 -1.57 -11.40
CA ALA A 33 -0.60 -1.72 -10.14
C ALA A 33 0.08 -2.78 -9.27
N ALA A 34 -0.05 -2.64 -7.96
CA ALA A 34 0.45 -3.59 -6.98
C ALA A 34 -0.64 -3.94 -5.97
N ALA A 35 -0.61 -5.17 -5.46
CA ALA A 35 -1.45 -5.63 -4.36
C ALA A 35 -0.57 -6.15 -3.22
N VAL A 36 -0.82 -5.67 -2.01
CA VAL A 36 -0.02 -6.03 -0.84
C VAL A 36 -0.94 -6.49 0.29
N MET A 37 -0.73 -7.71 0.77
CA MET A 37 -1.32 -8.20 2.03
C MET A 37 -0.34 -7.97 3.16
N LEU A 38 -0.80 -7.29 4.20
CA LEU A 38 0.02 -6.95 5.37
C LEU A 38 -0.24 -7.94 6.50
N ALA A 39 0.81 -8.28 7.25
CA ALA A 39 0.64 -9.10 8.44
C ALA A 39 -0.17 -8.32 9.50
N PRO A 40 -0.98 -8.98 10.35
CA PRO A 40 -1.85 -8.31 11.31
C PRO A 40 -1.14 -7.33 12.25
N ASP A 41 0.13 -7.61 12.60
CA ASP A 41 0.93 -6.84 13.56
C ASP A 41 2.04 -6.00 12.88
N SER A 42 1.96 -5.81 11.56
CA SER A 42 2.92 -4.96 10.85
C SER A 42 2.92 -3.55 11.43
N GLN A 43 4.07 -3.09 11.92
CA GLN A 43 4.26 -1.72 12.37
C GLN A 43 4.82 -0.87 11.23
N PHE A 44 4.09 0.19 10.88
CA PHE A 44 4.37 1.03 9.71
C PHE A 44 5.16 2.30 10.03
N ASN A 45 6.11 2.21 10.97
CA ASN A 45 6.86 3.38 11.40
C ASN A 45 7.69 3.95 10.23
N GLY A 46 7.26 5.09 9.70
CA GLY A 46 7.91 5.76 8.56
C GLY A 46 7.34 5.41 7.18
N LEU A 47 6.31 4.55 7.10
CA LEU A 47 5.54 4.36 5.86
C LEU A 47 4.54 5.52 5.74
N ASP A 48 4.84 6.48 4.86
CA ASP A 48 3.96 7.61 4.48
C ASP A 48 3.81 7.60 2.95
N ASP A 49 2.99 8.51 2.39
CA ASP A 49 2.78 8.63 0.94
C ASP A 49 4.13 8.61 0.23
N SER A 50 4.27 7.66 -0.71
CA SER A 50 5.52 7.42 -1.44
C SER A 50 6.06 8.70 -2.08
N LYS A 51 5.21 9.67 -2.42
CA LYS A 51 5.57 10.98 -2.99
C LYS A 51 6.31 11.90 -2.02
N LYS A 52 6.21 11.66 -0.71
CA LYS A 52 6.96 12.39 0.33
C LYS A 52 8.28 11.73 0.68
N LEU A 53 8.49 10.48 0.30
CA LEU A 53 9.72 9.73 0.56
C LEU A 53 10.75 9.95 -0.56
N SER A 54 12.02 10.11 -0.17
CA SER A 54 13.13 10.12 -1.14
C SER A 54 13.23 8.75 -1.84
N PRO A 55 13.73 8.67 -3.09
CA PRO A 55 13.88 7.38 -3.78
C PRO A 55 14.69 6.37 -2.95
N LYS A 56 15.80 6.81 -2.35
CA LYS A 56 16.65 5.98 -1.48
C LYS A 56 15.96 5.50 -0.20
N THR A 57 14.98 6.26 0.31
CA THR A 57 14.20 5.86 1.48
C THR A 57 13.12 4.87 1.09
N ARG A 58 12.50 5.07 -0.09
CA ARG A 58 11.46 4.19 -0.62
C ARG A 58 11.97 2.78 -0.90
N GLU A 59 13.18 2.65 -1.46
CA GLU A 59 13.80 1.35 -1.76
C GLU A 59 14.19 0.52 -0.53
N LYS A 60 14.13 1.09 0.68
CA LYS A 60 14.44 0.38 1.93
C LYS A 60 13.25 -0.33 2.56
N PHE A 61 12.04 -0.06 2.07
CA PHE A 61 10.80 -0.69 2.49
C PHE A 61 10.34 -1.66 1.41
#